data_AF-A0A1V5RPB7-F1
#
_entry.id   AF-A0A1V5RPB7-F1
#
_cell.length_a   1.000
_cell.length_b   1.000
_cell.length_c   1.000
_cell.angle_alpha   90.00
_cell.angle_beta   90.00
_cell.angle_gamma   90.00
#
_symmetry.space_group_name_H-M   'P 1'
#
loop_
_entity.id
_entity.type
_entity.pdbx_description
1 polymer ?
#
loop_
_entity_poly.entity_id
_entity_poly.type
_entity_poly.pdbx_seq_one_letter_code
_entity_poly.pdbx_strand_id
1 'polypeptide(L)'
;MKEFIISYCINVLGYTLNQAEEEADKLIKHPDILKEFINWLATGKYESNNPVTIEGYTAQRLHEEFDFLKPIGVYNYLISLREKPEEALKWIKKGLPRK
;
A
#
# COMPACT_ATOMS: atom_id res chain seq x y z
N MET A 1 -2.06 -4.87 16.17
CA MET A 1 -1.57 -4.58 14.80
C MET A 1 -2.70 -4.13 13.89
N LYS A 2 -3.79 -4.90 13.75
CA LYS A 2 -4.98 -4.50 12.95
C LYS A 2 -5.57 -3.14 13.36
N GLU A 3 -5.67 -2.87 14.66
CA GLU A 3 -6.19 -1.59 15.19
C GLU A 3 -5.41 -0.35 14.73
N PHE A 4 -4.08 -0.43 14.54
CA PHE A 4 -3.29 0.72 14.07
C PHE A 4 -3.64 1.07 12.62
N ILE A 5 -3.86 0.06 11.78
CA ILE A 5 -4.27 0.25 10.39
C ILE A 5 -5.68 0.82 10.34
N ILE A 6 -6.61 0.23 11.11
CA ILE A 6 -8.00 0.69 11.18
C ILE A 6 -8.05 2.15 11.65
N SER A 7 -7.34 2.48 12.73
CA SER A 7 -7.26 3.84 13.26
C SER A 7 -6.69 4.81 12.23
N TYR A 8 -5.64 4.43 11.50
CA TYR A 8 -5.11 5.26 10.41
C TYR A 8 -6.13 5.46 9.29
N CYS A 9 -6.79 4.41 8.82
CA CYS A 9 -7.80 4.50 7.78
C CYS A 9 -8.96 5.42 8.17
N ILE A 10 -9.48 5.30 9.39
CA ILE A 10 -10.59 6.12 9.86
C ILE A 10 -10.14 7.57 10.08
N ASN A 11 -9.08 7.79 10.86
CA ASN A 11 -8.70 9.12 11.32
C ASN A 11 -7.96 9.95 10.25
N VAL A 12 -7.21 9.30 9.36
CA VAL A 12 -6.37 9.99 8.35
C VAL A 12 -7.01 9.96 6.97
N LEU A 13 -7.68 8.86 6.61
CA LEU A 13 -8.28 8.71 5.28
C LEU A 13 -9.78 9.01 5.26
N GLY A 14 -10.43 9.10 6.42
CA GLY A 14 -11.87 9.30 6.54
C GLY A 14 -12.69 8.06 6.15
N TYR A 15 -12.09 6.86 6.23
CA TYR A 15 -12.79 5.62 5.90
C TYR A 15 -13.83 5.28 6.98
N THR A 16 -14.89 4.59 6.57
CA THR A 16 -15.80 3.92 7.51
C THR A 16 -15.12 2.74 8.17
N LEU A 17 -15.63 2.28 9.32
CA LEU A 17 -15.09 1.10 10.02
C LEU A 17 -15.02 -0.12 9.09
N ASN A 18 -16.08 -0.41 8.34
CA ASN A 18 -16.10 -1.55 7.40
C ASN A 18 -14.99 -1.45 6.35
N GLN A 19 -14.81 -0.29 5.72
CA GLN A 19 -13.74 -0.07 4.74
C GLN A 19 -12.35 -0.21 5.37
N ALA A 20 -12.18 0.29 6.59
CA ALA A 20 -10.94 0.20 7.33
C ALA A 20 -10.61 -1.25 7.72
N GLU A 21 -11.61 -2.03 8.11
CA GLU A 21 -11.46 -3.46 8.41
C GLU A 21 -11.08 -4.26 7.16
N GLU A 22 -11.78 -4.06 6.04
CA GLU A 22 -11.46 -4.73 4.77
C GLU A 22 -10.02 -4.46 4.32
N GLU A 23 -9.56 -3.21 4.43
CA GLU A 23 -8.20 -2.85 4.05
C GLU A 23 -7.16 -3.45 5.00
N ALA A 24 -7.46 -3.47 6.29
CA ALA A 24 -6.59 -4.10 7.27
C ALA A 24 -6.50 -5.62 7.05
N ASP A 25 -7.61 -6.28 6.72
CA ASP A 25 -7.62 -7.72 6.41
C ASP A 25 -6.80 -8.05 5.15
N LYS A 26 -6.86 -7.21 4.11
CA LYS A 26 -5.98 -7.38 2.94
C LYS A 26 -4.51 -7.27 3.32
N LEU A 27 -4.12 -6.24 4.05
CA LEU A 27 -2.72 -6.05 4.47
C LEU A 27 -2.25 -7.21 5.36
N ILE A 28 -3.08 -7.71 6.27
CA ILE A 28 -2.74 -8.83 7.17
C ILE A 28 -2.47 -10.13 6.41
N LYS A 29 -3.11 -10.34 5.25
CA LYS A 29 -2.82 -11.50 4.38
C LYS A 29 -1.43 -11.44 3.74
N HIS A 30 -0.78 -10.26 3.74
CA HIS A 30 0.54 -10.04 3.17
C HIS A 30 1.51 -9.49 4.24
N PRO A 31 2.05 -10.35 5.12
CA PRO A 31 2.79 -9.93 6.31
C PRO A 31 4.08 -9.15 6.02
N ASP A 32 4.72 -9.39 4.88
CA ASP A 32 5.87 -8.64 4.38
C ASP A 32 5.51 -7.20 4.04
N ILE A 33 4.43 -7.00 3.26
CA ILE A 33 3.90 -5.67 2.91
C ILE A 33 3.39 -4.96 4.14
N LEU A 34 2.67 -5.67 5.02
CA LEU A 34 2.19 -5.13 6.29
C LEU A 34 3.33 -4.60 7.16
N LYS A 35 4.43 -5.36 7.27
CA LYS A 35 5.58 -4.97 8.08
C LYS A 35 6.18 -3.65 7.59
N GLU A 36 6.34 -3.48 6.29
CA GLU A 36 6.78 -2.20 5.72
C GLU A 36 5.77 -1.08 5.96
N PHE A 37 4.47 -1.33 5.80
CA PHE A 37 3.46 -0.31 6.06
C PHE A 37 3.45 0.14 7.52
N ILE A 38 3.62 -0.78 8.47
CA ILE A 38 3.77 -0.45 9.89
C ILE A 38 5.04 0.37 10.12
N ASN A 39 6.15 0.02 9.47
CA ASN A 39 7.39 0.78 9.58
C ASN A 39 7.22 2.21 9.03
N TRP A 40 6.51 2.34 7.91
CA TRP A 40 6.15 3.63 7.33
C TRP A 40 5.23 4.42 8.26
N LEU A 41 4.23 3.80 8.89
CA LEU A 41 3.37 4.46 9.89
C LEU A 41 4.16 4.99 11.09
N ALA A 42 5.21 4.28 11.50
CA ALA A 42 6.04 4.66 12.64
C ALA A 42 7.08 5.74 12.30
N THR A 43 7.65 5.72 11.09
CA THR A 43 8.79 6.57 10.71
C THR A 43 8.46 7.66 9.69
N GLY A 44 7.34 7.51 8.98
CA GLY A 44 6.97 8.32 7.81
C GLY A 44 7.84 8.08 6.58
N LYS A 45 8.71 7.05 6.59
CA LYS A 45 9.70 6.79 5.54
C LYS A 45 9.48 5.41 4.92
N TYR A 46 9.69 5.33 3.61
CA TYR A 46 9.72 4.05 2.91
C TYR A 46 11.03 3.32 3.20
N GLU A 47 10.97 2.00 3.23
CA GLU A 47 12.17 1.17 3.42
C GLU A 47 13.08 1.31 2.20
N SER A 48 14.39 1.42 2.44
CA SER A 48 15.39 1.57 1.38
C SER A 48 16.47 0.49 1.46
N ASN A 49 16.67 -0.16 2.60
CA ASN A 49 17.72 -1.16 2.77
C ASN A 49 17.31 -2.52 2.18
N ASN A 50 16.09 -2.97 2.45
CA ASN A 50 15.57 -4.22 1.91
C ASN A 50 14.05 -4.10 1.64
N PRO A 51 13.66 -3.27 0.67
CA PRO A 51 12.26 -3.00 0.41
C PRO A 51 11.54 -4.20 -0.18
N VAL A 52 10.24 -4.34 0.11
CA VAL A 52 9.42 -5.32 -0.59
C VAL A 52 9.34 -4.92 -2.04
N THR A 53 9.85 -5.80 -2.90
CA THR A 53 9.90 -5.60 -4.35
C THR A 53 9.00 -6.63 -5.01
N ILE A 54 7.98 -6.18 -5.72
CA ILE A 54 7.04 -7.03 -6.44
C ILE A 54 7.01 -6.59 -7.90
N GLU A 55 7.30 -7.51 -8.83
CA GLU A 55 7.41 -7.21 -10.26
C GLU A 55 8.37 -6.03 -10.59
N GLY A 56 9.39 -5.81 -9.76
CA GLY A 56 10.37 -4.72 -9.92
C GLY A 56 9.91 -3.35 -9.37
N TYR A 57 8.77 -3.29 -8.70
CA TYR A 57 8.26 -2.09 -8.03
C TYR A 57 8.36 -2.21 -6.51
N THR A 58 8.79 -1.13 -5.87
CA THR A 58 8.80 -0.96 -4.42
C THR A 58 7.77 0.11 -4.03
N ALA A 59 7.44 0.17 -2.73
CA ALA A 59 6.54 1.21 -2.23
C ALA A 59 7.09 2.62 -2.53
N GLN A 60 8.39 2.82 -2.31
CA GLN A 60 9.07 4.09 -2.62
C GLN A 60 8.94 4.44 -4.11
N ARG A 61 9.26 3.50 -5.00
CA ARG A 61 9.20 3.73 -6.45
C ARG A 61 7.79 4.08 -6.92
N LEU A 62 6.77 3.38 -6.42
CA LEU A 62 5.37 3.69 -6.72
C LEU A 62 4.97 5.07 -6.21
N HIS A 63 5.45 5.49 -5.05
CA HIS A 63 5.18 6.84 -4.54
C HIS A 63 5.91 7.92 -5.36
N GLU A 64 7.13 7.67 -5.81
CA GLU A 64 7.90 8.58 -6.66
C GLU A 64 7.29 8.72 -8.07
N GLU A 65 6.85 7.60 -8.67
CA GLU A 65 6.18 7.60 -9.98
C GLU A 65 4.74 8.14 -9.89
N PHE A 66 4.07 7.96 -8.76
CA PHE A 66 2.69 8.33 -8.52
C PHE A 66 2.54 9.11 -7.20
N ASP A 67 3.05 10.34 -7.17
CA ASP A 67 3.05 11.24 -5.99
C ASP A 67 1.65 11.46 -5.39
N PHE A 68 0.60 11.39 -6.23
CA PHE A 68 -0.78 11.53 -5.80
C PHE A 68 -1.31 10.33 -5.00
N LEU A 69 -0.62 9.18 -5.02
CA LEU A 69 -1.01 8.02 -4.23
C LEU A 69 -0.72 8.25 -2.76
N LYS A 70 -1.77 8.10 -1.96
CA LYS A 70 -1.62 7.98 -0.52
C LYS A 70 -0.80 6.72 -0.18
N PRO A 71 -0.08 6.72 0.95
CA PRO A 71 0.74 5.60 1.40
C PRO A 71 0.00 4.27 1.38
N ILE A 72 -1.24 4.22 1.86
CA ILE A 72 -2.04 2.99 1.83
C ILE A 72 -2.32 2.50 0.39
N GLY A 73 -2.51 3.44 -0.54
CA GLY A 73 -2.73 3.15 -1.95
C GLY A 73 -1.51 2.54 -2.59
N VAL A 74 -0.32 3.02 -2.22
CA VAL A 74 0.98 2.45 -2.64
C VAL A 74 1.09 0.98 -2.21
N TYR A 75 0.82 0.68 -0.94
CA TYR A 75 0.89 -0.69 -0.42
C TYR A 75 -0.21 -1.59 -1.00
N ASN A 76 -1.43 -1.07 -1.21
CA ASN A 76 -2.48 -1.78 -1.93
C ASN A 76 -2.10 -2.10 -3.38
N TYR A 77 -1.33 -1.24 -4.03
CA TYR A 77 -0.81 -1.51 -5.37
C TYR A 77 0.23 -2.61 -5.37
N LEU A 78 1.11 -2.68 -4.36
CA LEU A 78 2.01 -3.82 -4.18
C LEU A 78 1.22 -5.13 -3.99
N ILE A 79 0.15 -5.11 -3.19
CA ILE A 79 -0.74 -6.27 -3.06
C ILE A 79 -1.34 -6.64 -4.42
N SER A 80 -1.84 -5.66 -5.17
CA SER A 80 -2.40 -5.88 -6.51
C SER A 80 -1.38 -6.45 -7.49
N LEU A 81 -0.12 -5.99 -7.44
CA LEU A 81 0.99 -6.56 -8.22
C LEU A 81 1.26 -8.01 -7.82
N ARG A 82 1.05 -8.38 -6.55
CA ARG A 82 1.25 -9.75 -6.08
C ARG A 82 0.13 -10.69 -6.49
N GLU A 83 -1.11 -10.24 -6.33
CA GLU A 83 -2.30 -11.07 -6.62
C GLU A 83 -2.62 -11.10 -8.12
N LYS A 84 -2.43 -9.98 -8.81
CA LYS A 84 -2.77 -9.78 -10.23
C LYS A 84 -1.69 -8.97 -10.96
N PRO A 85 -0.48 -9.51 -11.11
CA PRO A 85 0.66 -8.80 -11.70
C PRO A 85 0.34 -8.23 -13.08
N GLU A 86 -0.31 -8.99 -13.96
CA GLU A 86 -0.62 -8.55 -15.32
C GLU A 86 -1.57 -7.34 -15.38
N GLU A 87 -2.60 -7.32 -14.54
CA GLU A 87 -3.56 -6.20 -14.47
C GLU A 87 -2.89 -4.96 -13.85
N ALA A 88 -2.19 -5.15 -12.73
CA ALA A 88 -1.52 -4.05 -12.04
C ALA A 88 -0.42 -3.41 -12.90
N LEU A 89 0.40 -4.21 -13.58
CA LEU A 89 1.41 -3.71 -14.53
C LEU A 89 0.77 -2.94 -15.70
N LYS A 90 -0.38 -3.39 -16.20
CA LYS A 90 -1.13 -2.64 -17.22
C LYS A 90 -1.59 -1.28 -16.70
N TRP A 91 -2.05 -1.20 -15.45
CA TRP A 91 -2.44 0.07 -14.84
C TRP A 91 -1.24 1.01 -14.68
N ILE A 92 -0.11 0.50 -14.18
CA ILE A 92 1.12 1.28 -14.01
C ILE A 92 1.58 1.83 -15.37
N LYS A 93 1.63 1.00 -16.41
CA LYS A 93 1.98 1.43 -17.78
C LYS A 93 0.99 2.43 -18.37
N LYS A 94 -0.28 2.37 -17.99
CA LYS A 94 -1.31 3.33 -18.40
C LYS A 94 -1.33 4.61 -17.57
N GLY A 95 -0.53 4.69 -16.51
CA GLY A 95 -0.38 5.89 -15.68
C GLY A 95 -1.37 6.01 -14.52
N LEU A 96 -1.83 4.89 -13.94
CA LEU A 96 -2.77 4.72 -12.81
C LEU A 96 -4.03 5.62 -12.82
N PRO A 97 -5.24 5.07 -12.69
CA PRO A 97 -6.43 5.90 -12.65
C PRO A 97 -6.38 6.89 -11.48
N ARG A 98 -6.41 8.20 -11.79
CA ARG A 98 -6.63 9.27 -10.81
C ARG A 98 -8.10 9.18 -10.38
N LYS A 99 -8.36 8.53 -9.25
CA LYS A 99 -9.71 8.33 -8.70
C LYS A 99 -9.99 9.32 -7.58
#